data_AF-A0A919XUV6-F1
#
_entry.id   AF-A0A919XUV6-F1
#
_cell.length_a   1.000
_cell.length_b   1.000
_cell.length_c   1.000
_cell.angle_alpha   90.00
_cell.angle_beta   90.00
_cell.angle_gamma   90.00
#
_symmetry.space_group_name_H-M   'P 1'
#
loop_
_entity.id
_entity.type
_entity.pdbx_description
1 polymer ?
#
loop_
_entity_poly.entity_id
_entity_poly.type
_entity_poly.pdbx_seq_one_letter_code
_entity_poly.pdbx_strand_id
1 'polypeptide(L)'
;MAEQFRLADVRQQRGIAAHILELYREFLPSAHAYADFSTALNPGVHTPFRPEDLDSLQQLLAAAISPTNWQSELVHAQEYSALLDDIARYSPEGICIVRDDSGGPLAFCAGFWLHGSSLSMLDRYAPGILALLSDEQATLRTLPRELTDTLCVLLAAVDVRHPLYGPEELGALLMQQWLVEMTSGLRGIMITADPQLKGLFQSLGFQRMGHIKLNDTEAENELTRWELDFRHQTFDKWVKEIIRQTGPAGLPALISRNEPRAKVDGSAAKQIMELLFSGDEIEQLPVVQTLGLRGSDVRNCVQNMLTANEAPYPLTRLDQSILRAVYLQRNRNKNQLADDFHMSRTTFYRHSLQALEHMGHVLTQALSGMES
;
A
#
# COMPACT_ATOMS: atom_id res chain seq x y z
N MET A 1 17.20 -0.45 22.84
CA MET A 1 16.12 0.23 22.08
C MET A 1 14.74 -0.06 22.65
N ALA A 2 14.29 -1.32 22.77
CA ALA A 2 12.98 -1.69 23.35
C ALA A 2 12.67 -1.12 24.76
N GLU A 3 13.67 -1.03 25.63
CA GLU A 3 13.53 -0.40 26.97
C GLU A 3 13.50 1.13 26.92
N GLN A 4 14.13 1.75 25.91
CA GLN A 4 14.11 3.19 25.70
C GLN A 4 12.79 3.66 25.08
N PHE A 5 12.13 2.83 24.27
CA PHE A 5 10.81 3.13 23.67
C PHE A 5 9.72 3.34 24.75
N ARG A 6 9.69 2.49 25.79
CA ARG A 6 8.69 2.58 26.87
C ARG A 6 8.90 3.75 27.84
N LEU A 7 10.09 4.34 27.86
CA LEU A 7 10.49 5.43 28.76
C LEU A 7 10.62 6.79 28.04
N ALA A 8 10.47 6.80 26.71
CA ALA A 8 10.57 7.96 25.86
C ALA A 8 9.26 8.76 25.82
N ASP A 9 9.35 10.08 25.70
CA ASP A 9 8.20 10.95 25.42
C ASP A 9 7.57 10.57 24.05
N VAL A 10 6.28 10.88 23.85
CA VAL A 10 5.49 10.50 22.66
C VAL A 10 6.20 10.89 21.36
N ARG A 11 6.88 12.05 21.37
CA ARG A 11 7.67 12.53 20.22
C ARG A 11 8.89 11.65 19.92
N GLN A 12 9.57 11.14 20.95
CA GLN A 12 10.70 10.24 20.80
C GLN A 12 10.25 8.82 20.43
N GLN A 13 9.10 8.35 20.94
CA GLN A 13 8.49 7.09 20.50
C GLN A 13 8.17 7.11 19.01
N ARG A 14 7.55 8.19 18.51
CA ARG A 14 7.29 8.38 17.08
C ARG A 14 8.58 8.39 16.24
N GLY A 15 9.62 9.08 16.71
CA GLY A 15 10.92 9.10 16.04
C GLY A 15 11.59 7.72 15.96
N ILE A 16 11.51 6.93 17.04
CA ILE A 16 12.03 5.56 17.06
C ILE A 16 11.20 4.65 16.16
N ALA A 17 9.86 4.77 16.16
CA ALA A 17 8.98 3.99 15.29
C ALA A 17 9.22 4.29 13.80
N ALA A 18 9.35 5.57 13.43
CA ALA A 18 9.67 5.98 12.08
C ALA A 18 11.01 5.40 11.61
N HIS A 19 12.05 5.54 12.44
CA HIS A 19 13.38 4.99 12.14
C HIS A 19 13.39 3.47 12.04
N ILE A 20 12.62 2.79 12.89
CA ILE A 20 12.48 1.34 12.85
C ILE A 20 11.76 0.88 11.56
N LEU A 21 10.65 1.52 11.18
CA LEU A 21 9.97 1.22 9.91
C LEU A 21 10.88 1.46 8.71
N GLU A 22 11.71 2.51 8.76
CA GLU A 22 12.74 2.80 7.75
C GLU A 22 13.81 1.69 7.69
N LEU A 23 14.31 1.22 8.83
CA LEU A 23 15.27 0.11 8.92
C LEU A 23 14.70 -1.22 8.41
N TYR A 24 13.38 -1.43 8.56
CA TYR A 24 12.71 -2.64 8.10
C TYR A 24 12.11 -2.53 6.69
N ARG A 25 12.38 -1.42 5.98
CA ARG A 25 11.99 -1.20 4.58
C ARG A 25 12.37 -2.36 3.66
N GLU A 26 13.55 -2.95 3.84
CA GLU A 26 14.06 -4.05 3.00
C GLU A 26 13.32 -5.39 3.23
N PHE A 27 12.58 -5.50 4.33
CA PHE A 27 11.81 -6.68 4.68
C PHE A 27 10.31 -6.50 4.39
N LEU A 28 9.87 -5.30 4.03
CA LEU A 28 8.52 -5.09 3.53
C LEU A 28 8.48 -5.55 2.07
N PRO A 29 7.37 -6.13 1.58
CA PRO A 29 7.33 -6.66 0.22
C PRO A 29 7.60 -5.53 -0.78
N SER A 30 8.82 -5.48 -1.32
CA SER A 30 9.30 -4.44 -2.25
C SER A 30 8.54 -4.41 -3.58
N ALA A 31 7.61 -5.35 -3.78
CA ALA A 31 6.74 -5.48 -4.95
C ALA A 31 5.29 -5.02 -4.70
N HIS A 32 4.99 -4.43 -3.54
CA HIS A 32 3.70 -3.80 -3.28
C HIS A 32 3.78 -2.29 -3.49
N ALA A 33 2.88 -1.75 -4.33
CA ALA A 33 2.90 -0.34 -4.68
C ALA A 33 2.73 0.61 -3.45
N TYR A 34 2.02 0.14 -2.43
CA TYR A 34 1.83 0.81 -1.14
C TYR A 34 2.90 0.50 -0.08
N ALA A 35 3.93 -0.28 -0.41
CA ALA A 35 5.02 -0.67 0.48
C ALA A 35 6.37 -0.08 0.06
N ASP A 36 6.37 0.82 -0.93
CA ASP A 36 7.58 1.51 -1.34
C ASP A 36 7.89 2.71 -0.44
N PHE A 37 8.51 2.43 0.71
CA PHE A 37 9.01 3.44 1.64
C PHE A 37 10.39 4.01 1.20
N SER A 38 10.77 3.86 -0.07
CA SER A 38 12.07 4.33 -0.60
C SER A 38 12.05 5.79 -1.08
N THR A 39 10.93 6.49 -0.90
CA THR A 39 10.80 7.91 -1.19
C THR A 39 11.76 8.72 -0.30
N ALA A 40 12.52 9.63 -0.91
CA ALA A 40 13.42 10.55 -0.21
C ALA A 40 12.68 11.71 0.48
N LEU A 41 11.34 11.64 0.49
CA LEU A 41 10.47 12.56 1.20
C LEU A 41 10.74 12.32 2.67
N ASN A 42 11.37 13.29 3.34
CA ASN A 42 11.35 13.33 4.79
C ASN A 42 9.95 13.82 5.12
N PRO A 43 8.99 12.95 5.54
CA PRO A 43 7.79 13.49 6.14
C PRO A 43 8.28 14.40 7.26
N GLY A 44 8.03 15.71 7.13
CA GLY A 44 8.52 16.69 8.06
C GLY A 44 8.05 16.35 9.49
N VAL A 45 8.37 17.22 10.45
CA VAL A 45 7.83 17.07 11.80
C VAL A 45 6.31 16.90 11.70
N HIS A 46 5.78 15.78 12.19
CA HIS A 46 4.33 15.51 12.20
C HIS A 46 3.59 16.74 12.73
N THR A 47 2.81 17.37 11.86
CA THR A 47 1.92 18.48 12.22
C THR A 47 0.48 17.98 12.22
N PRO A 48 -0.28 18.21 13.29
CA PRO A 48 -1.71 17.86 13.31
C PRO A 48 -2.48 18.66 12.26
N PHE A 49 -3.68 18.18 11.94
CA PHE A 49 -4.65 18.90 11.13
C PHE A 49 -4.91 20.31 11.67
N ARG A 50 -5.06 21.26 10.76
CA ARG A 50 -5.47 22.64 11.02
C ARG A 50 -6.70 22.96 10.18
N PRO A 51 -7.62 23.82 10.65
CA PRO A 51 -8.79 24.20 9.88
C PRO A 51 -8.47 24.74 8.49
N GLU A 52 -7.32 25.41 8.32
CA GLU A 52 -6.86 25.92 7.03
C GLU A 52 -6.56 24.83 5.99
N ASP A 53 -6.35 23.59 6.41
CA ASP A 53 -6.08 22.47 5.50
C ASP A 53 -7.34 21.98 4.79
N LEU A 54 -8.53 22.27 5.33
CA LEU A 54 -9.78 21.63 4.93
C LEU A 54 -10.07 21.80 3.42
N ASP A 55 -9.88 23.01 2.89
CA ASP A 55 -10.07 23.30 1.47
C ASP A 55 -9.14 22.45 0.59
N SER A 56 -7.87 22.29 0.99
CA SER A 56 -6.91 21.46 0.28
C SER A 56 -7.28 19.97 0.37
N LEU A 57 -7.72 19.49 1.54
CA LEU A 57 -8.14 18.09 1.71
C LEU A 57 -9.40 17.78 0.87
N GLN A 58 -10.36 18.69 0.80
CA GLN A 58 -11.53 18.57 -0.07
C GLN A 58 -11.13 18.49 -1.55
N GLN A 59 -10.13 19.27 -1.98
CA GLN A 59 -9.60 19.18 -3.35
C GLN A 59 -8.93 17.83 -3.63
N LEU A 60 -8.17 17.28 -2.68
CA LEU A 60 -7.59 15.94 -2.80
C LEU A 60 -8.68 14.88 -2.94
N LEU A 61 -9.75 14.94 -2.14
CA LEU A 61 -10.90 14.04 -2.27
C LEU A 61 -11.56 14.13 -3.64
N ALA A 62 -11.84 15.35 -4.10
CA ALA A 62 -12.49 15.57 -5.39
C ALA A 62 -11.64 15.02 -6.55
N ALA A 63 -10.32 15.15 -6.48
CA ALA A 63 -9.40 14.58 -7.47
C ALA A 63 -9.32 13.05 -7.40
N ALA A 64 -9.52 12.45 -6.22
CA ALA A 64 -9.45 11.02 -5.99
C ALA A 64 -10.69 10.23 -6.48
N ILE A 65 -11.81 10.90 -6.78
CA ILE A 65 -13.05 10.28 -7.33
C ILE A 65 -12.87 9.83 -8.81
N SER A 66 -11.67 9.97 -9.37
CA SER A 66 -11.30 9.49 -10.72
C SER A 66 -10.95 7.98 -10.74
N PRO A 67 -10.85 7.32 -11.92
CA PRO A 67 -10.94 5.85 -12.05
C PRO A 67 -9.80 5.03 -11.41
N THR A 68 -8.86 5.66 -10.71
CA THR A 68 -7.83 5.00 -9.88
C THR A 68 -8.32 4.65 -8.47
N ASN A 69 -9.51 5.12 -8.07
CA ASN A 69 -10.32 4.80 -6.88
C ASN A 69 -9.53 4.32 -5.64
N TRP A 70 -8.82 5.26 -5.00
CA TRP A 70 -8.10 5.06 -3.73
C TRP A 70 -9.01 5.06 -2.49
N GLN A 71 -10.29 5.38 -2.68
CA GLN A 71 -11.27 5.47 -1.60
C GLN A 71 -12.04 4.16 -1.45
N SER A 72 -12.32 3.80 -0.20
CA SER A 72 -13.23 2.71 0.13
C SER A 72 -14.65 3.06 -0.31
N GLU A 73 -15.32 2.20 -1.07
CA GLU A 73 -16.75 2.33 -1.44
C GLU A 73 -17.71 2.23 -0.25
N LEU A 74 -17.17 2.23 0.96
CA LEU A 74 -17.86 2.22 2.23
C LEU A 74 -18.83 3.41 2.40
N VAL A 75 -18.42 4.58 1.94
CA VAL A 75 -19.19 5.82 2.02
C VAL A 75 -19.54 6.23 0.59
N HIS A 76 -20.76 6.71 0.37
CA HIS A 76 -21.15 7.20 -0.94
C HIS A 76 -20.34 8.45 -1.32
N ALA A 77 -19.84 8.51 -2.56
CA ALA A 77 -18.96 9.60 -2.99
C ALA A 77 -19.56 11.01 -2.86
N GLN A 78 -20.88 11.13 -2.92
CA GLN A 78 -21.61 12.39 -2.71
C GLN A 78 -21.50 12.89 -1.25
N GLU A 79 -21.27 12.00 -0.30
CA GLU A 79 -21.18 12.31 1.13
C GLU A 79 -19.74 12.59 1.59
N TYR A 80 -18.71 12.36 0.77
CA TYR A 80 -17.30 12.50 1.17
C TYR A 80 -16.97 13.89 1.73
N SER A 81 -17.46 14.94 1.07
CA SER A 81 -17.23 16.32 1.51
C SER A 81 -17.90 16.58 2.87
N ALA A 82 -19.17 16.21 3.02
CA ALA A 82 -19.91 16.37 4.26
C ALA A 82 -19.31 15.55 5.41
N LEU A 83 -18.86 14.32 5.12
CA LEU A 83 -18.18 13.48 6.09
C LEU A 83 -16.85 14.09 6.55
N LEU A 84 -16.04 14.62 5.62
CA LEU A 84 -14.79 15.28 5.97
C LEU A 84 -15.04 16.51 6.87
N ASP A 85 -16.07 17.31 6.57
CA ASP A 85 -16.46 18.46 7.39
C ASP A 85 -16.88 18.04 8.80
N ASP A 86 -17.67 16.97 8.93
CA ASP A 86 -18.10 16.44 10.22
C ASP A 86 -16.91 15.82 10.99
N ILE A 87 -15.97 15.14 10.33
CA ILE A 87 -14.73 14.66 10.97
C ILE A 87 -13.90 15.85 11.46
N ALA A 88 -13.66 16.87 10.63
CA ALA A 88 -12.89 18.05 11.00
C ALA A 88 -13.51 18.82 12.17
N ARG A 89 -14.85 18.82 12.29
CA ARG A 89 -15.57 19.48 13.38
C ARG A 89 -15.55 18.67 14.68
N TYR A 90 -15.81 17.37 14.61
CA TYR A 90 -16.09 16.55 15.79
C TYR A 90 -14.92 15.67 16.23
N SER A 91 -14.01 15.34 15.32
CA SER A 91 -12.85 14.47 15.53
C SER A 91 -11.63 14.95 14.69
N PRO A 92 -11.21 16.23 14.80
CA PRO A 92 -10.06 16.76 14.04
C PRO A 92 -8.76 15.97 14.29
N GLU A 93 -8.61 15.40 15.48
CA GLU A 93 -7.51 14.50 15.85
C GLU A 93 -7.51 13.16 15.07
N GLY A 94 -8.61 12.83 14.40
CA GLY A 94 -8.75 11.64 13.55
C GLY A 94 -8.27 11.87 12.11
N ILE A 95 -7.74 13.07 11.79
CA ILE A 95 -7.19 13.42 10.49
C ILE A 95 -5.67 13.35 10.53
N CYS A 96 -5.10 12.44 9.74
CA CYS A 96 -3.66 12.27 9.56
C CYS A 96 -3.27 12.80 8.17
N ILE A 97 -2.26 13.67 8.10
CA ILE A 97 -1.85 14.37 6.85
C ILE A 97 -0.35 14.18 6.61
N VAL A 98 0.00 13.70 5.42
CA VAL A 98 1.36 13.76 4.88
C VAL A 98 1.54 15.10 4.18
N ARG A 99 2.63 15.80 4.46
CA ARG A 99 2.93 17.12 3.88
C ARG A 99 4.24 17.12 3.12
N ASP A 100 4.34 18.03 2.16
CA ASP A 100 5.60 18.37 1.51
C ASP A 100 6.47 19.29 2.39
N ASP A 101 7.67 19.63 1.90
CA ASP A 101 8.61 20.54 2.56
C ASP A 101 8.08 21.97 2.71
N SER A 102 7.07 22.36 1.92
CA SER A 102 6.41 23.66 2.02
C SER A 102 5.27 23.68 3.07
N GLY A 103 4.91 22.50 3.60
CA GLY A 103 3.80 22.31 4.52
C GLY A 103 2.45 22.06 3.83
N GLY A 104 2.42 21.91 2.51
CA GLY A 104 1.24 21.59 1.73
C GLY A 104 0.80 20.13 1.91
N PRO A 105 -0.51 19.82 2.05
CA PRO A 105 -1.00 18.45 2.10
C PRO A 105 -0.75 17.68 0.79
N LEU A 106 -0.10 16.52 0.88
CA LEU A 106 0.13 15.58 -0.23
C LEU A 106 -0.78 14.36 -0.16
N ALA A 107 -1.11 13.92 1.05
CA ALA A 107 -2.00 12.78 1.27
C ALA A 107 -2.64 12.90 2.65
N PHE A 108 -3.80 12.28 2.83
CA PHE A 108 -4.42 12.20 4.14
C PHE A 108 -5.30 10.96 4.30
N CYS A 109 -5.53 10.58 5.54
CA CYS A 109 -6.64 9.73 5.93
C CYS A 109 -7.42 10.38 7.07
N ALA A 110 -8.72 10.12 7.13
CA ALA A 110 -9.62 10.73 8.10
C ALA A 110 -10.63 9.69 8.61
N GLY A 111 -10.94 9.80 9.89
CA GLY A 111 -11.84 8.88 10.57
C GLY A 111 -12.33 9.41 11.91
N PHE A 112 -13.17 8.62 12.57
CA PHE A 112 -13.65 8.92 13.92
C PHE A 112 -12.92 8.08 14.96
N TRP A 113 -12.54 8.72 16.06
CA TRP A 113 -12.31 8.00 17.31
C TRP A 113 -13.63 7.40 17.81
N LEU A 114 -13.62 6.12 18.15
CA LEU A 114 -14.84 5.39 18.49
C LEU A 114 -15.26 5.64 19.94
N HIS A 115 -16.40 6.28 20.12
CA HIS A 115 -17.10 6.49 21.38
C HIS A 115 -18.59 6.76 21.10
N GLY A 116 -19.38 7.00 22.14
CA GLY A 116 -20.84 6.99 22.03
C GLY A 116 -21.42 7.96 20.99
N SER A 117 -20.86 9.17 20.85
CA SER A 117 -21.38 10.13 19.87
C SER A 117 -20.90 9.87 18.44
N SER A 118 -19.71 9.29 18.23
CA SER A 118 -19.25 8.92 16.89
C SER A 118 -20.01 7.73 16.29
N LEU A 119 -20.64 6.88 17.11
CA LEU A 119 -21.52 5.82 16.62
C LEU A 119 -22.69 6.35 15.78
N SER A 120 -23.25 7.51 16.14
CA SER A 120 -24.33 8.13 15.36
C SER A 120 -23.86 8.63 13.99
N MET A 121 -22.61 9.09 13.91
CA MET A 121 -21.99 9.50 12.64
C MET A 121 -21.68 8.28 11.77
N LEU A 122 -21.20 7.19 12.37
CA LEU A 122 -21.00 5.92 11.66
C LEU A 122 -22.31 5.35 11.11
N ASP A 123 -23.40 5.42 11.88
CA ASP A 123 -24.72 4.96 11.41
C ASP A 123 -25.20 5.75 10.18
N ARG A 124 -24.95 7.07 10.17
CA ARG A 124 -25.31 7.94 9.05
C ARG A 124 -24.49 7.66 7.79
N TYR A 125 -23.17 7.59 7.93
CA TYR A 125 -22.26 7.58 6.77
C TYR A 125 -21.84 6.17 6.32
N ALA A 126 -21.76 5.22 7.25
CA ALA A 126 -21.23 3.88 7.02
C ALA A 126 -21.95 2.83 7.90
N PRO A 127 -23.28 2.66 7.76
CA PRO A 127 -24.08 1.80 8.65
C PRO A 127 -23.62 0.34 8.68
N GLY A 128 -23.00 -0.15 7.59
CA GLY A 128 -22.41 -1.48 7.54
C GLY A 128 -21.28 -1.70 8.56
N ILE A 129 -20.54 -0.66 8.95
CA ILE A 129 -19.52 -0.75 10.02
C ILE A 129 -20.18 -0.99 11.36
N LEU A 130 -21.26 -0.27 11.63
CA LEU A 130 -21.92 -0.35 12.92
C LEU A 130 -22.39 -1.78 13.21
N ALA A 131 -22.86 -2.48 12.19
CA ALA A 131 -23.19 -3.90 12.27
C ALA A 131 -21.99 -4.79 12.63
N LEU A 132 -20.80 -4.49 12.08
CA LEU A 132 -19.57 -5.22 12.43
C LEU A 132 -19.09 -4.92 13.86
N LEU A 133 -19.47 -3.79 14.45
CA LEU A 133 -19.11 -3.40 15.81
C LEU A 133 -20.11 -3.87 16.87
N SER A 134 -21.09 -4.73 16.53
CA SER A 134 -22.23 -5.10 17.38
C SER A 134 -21.86 -5.42 18.83
N ASP A 135 -20.80 -6.21 19.02
CA ASP A 135 -20.39 -6.72 20.33
C ASP A 135 -19.71 -5.63 21.19
N GLU A 136 -19.21 -4.57 20.55
CA GLU A 136 -18.49 -3.46 21.19
C GLU A 136 -19.40 -2.24 21.40
N GLN A 137 -20.55 -2.15 20.71
CA GLN A 137 -21.41 -0.96 20.75
C GLN A 137 -21.85 -0.58 22.17
N ALA A 138 -22.16 -1.56 23.03
CA ALA A 138 -22.58 -1.28 24.40
C ALA A 138 -21.47 -0.57 25.20
N THR A 139 -20.22 -1.01 25.02
CA THR A 139 -19.03 -0.42 25.62
C THR A 139 -18.72 0.95 25.01
N LEU A 140 -18.77 1.06 23.69
CA LEU A 140 -18.50 2.33 22.99
C LEU A 140 -19.51 3.42 23.38
N ARG A 141 -20.79 3.07 23.60
CA ARG A 141 -21.84 4.03 24.05
C ARG A 141 -21.52 4.70 25.38
N THR A 142 -20.79 4.03 26.27
CA THR A 142 -20.45 4.54 27.60
C THR A 142 -19.02 5.05 27.70
N LEU A 143 -18.20 4.84 26.67
CA LEU A 143 -16.80 5.24 26.63
C LEU A 143 -16.68 6.79 26.54
N PRO A 144 -16.00 7.45 27.50
CA PRO A 144 -15.66 8.87 27.40
C PRO A 144 -14.72 9.15 26.24
N ARG A 145 -14.81 10.34 25.65
CA ARG A 145 -13.96 10.75 24.52
C ARG A 145 -12.47 10.74 24.90
N GLU A 146 -12.14 11.09 26.12
CA GLU A 146 -10.76 11.16 26.61
C GLU A 146 -10.09 9.78 26.73
N LEU A 147 -10.88 8.72 26.73
CA LEU A 147 -10.43 7.33 26.82
C LEU A 147 -10.51 6.60 25.47
N THR A 148 -10.78 7.32 24.37
CA THR A 148 -10.82 6.71 23.05
C THR A 148 -9.44 6.22 22.64
N ASP A 149 -9.36 4.95 22.30
CA ASP A 149 -8.14 4.28 21.87
C ASP A 149 -8.27 3.68 20.46
N THR A 150 -9.45 3.76 19.86
CA THR A 150 -9.78 3.09 18.59
C THR A 150 -10.16 4.13 17.53
N LEU A 151 -9.38 4.18 16.44
CA LEU A 151 -9.63 5.03 15.28
C LEU A 151 -10.19 4.20 14.13
N CYS A 152 -11.37 4.57 13.62
CA CYS A 152 -11.96 3.97 12.42
C CYS A 152 -11.79 4.91 11.22
N VAL A 153 -10.94 4.53 10.28
CA VAL A 153 -10.64 5.30 9.07
C VAL A 153 -11.76 5.10 8.06
N LEU A 154 -12.32 6.21 7.56
CA LEU A 154 -13.44 6.21 6.61
C LEU A 154 -13.06 6.82 5.26
N LEU A 155 -12.11 7.76 5.25
CA LEU A 155 -11.65 8.45 4.05
C LEU A 155 -10.13 8.35 3.95
N ALA A 156 -9.62 8.22 2.73
CA ALA A 156 -8.20 8.36 2.40
C ALA A 156 -8.04 8.94 0.99
N ALA A 157 -7.13 9.88 0.79
CA ALA A 157 -6.84 10.43 -0.51
C ALA A 157 -5.38 10.87 -0.62
N VAL A 158 -4.89 10.87 -1.85
CA VAL A 158 -3.52 11.28 -2.21
C VAL A 158 -3.60 12.29 -3.36
N ASP A 159 -2.57 13.13 -3.52
CA ASP A 159 -2.44 14.00 -4.67
C ASP A 159 -2.04 13.20 -5.91
N VAL A 160 -3.04 12.68 -6.61
CA VAL A 160 -2.86 11.87 -7.82
C VAL A 160 -2.23 12.62 -8.99
N ARG A 161 -2.09 13.95 -8.89
CA ARG A 161 -1.51 14.81 -9.93
C ARG A 161 -0.13 15.34 -9.55
N HIS A 162 0.43 14.88 -8.44
CA HIS A 162 1.71 15.37 -7.96
C HIS A 162 2.82 15.12 -9.00
N PRO A 163 3.65 16.12 -9.35
CA PRO A 163 4.60 16.00 -10.46
C PRO A 163 5.78 15.07 -10.17
N LEU A 164 6.09 14.83 -8.89
CA LEU A 164 7.29 14.10 -8.46
C LEU A 164 7.01 12.75 -7.80
N TYR A 165 5.77 12.47 -7.41
CA TYR A 165 5.42 11.27 -6.64
C TYR A 165 4.20 10.60 -7.22
N GLY A 166 4.25 9.28 -7.32
CA GLY A 166 3.09 8.47 -7.72
C GLY A 166 2.05 8.41 -6.59
N PRO A 167 0.76 8.19 -6.90
CA PRO A 167 -0.28 7.93 -5.91
C PRO A 167 0.15 6.84 -4.90
N GLU A 168 0.74 5.76 -5.40
CA GLU A 168 1.15 4.58 -4.65
C GLU A 168 2.23 4.91 -3.61
N GLU A 169 3.22 5.72 -3.99
CA GLU A 169 4.27 6.22 -3.10
C GLU A 169 3.70 7.13 -2.00
N LEU A 170 2.75 8.01 -2.35
CA LEU A 170 2.07 8.87 -1.40
C LEU A 170 1.21 8.05 -0.41
N GLY A 171 0.61 6.95 -0.87
CA GLY A 171 -0.07 5.99 -0.02
C GLY A 171 0.83 5.25 0.94
N ALA A 172 2.02 4.85 0.48
CA ALA A 172 3.02 4.23 1.34
C ALA A 172 3.44 5.19 2.47
N LEU A 173 3.69 6.46 2.15
CA LEU A 173 3.99 7.50 3.14
C LEU A 173 2.83 7.71 4.13
N LEU A 174 1.60 7.74 3.63
CA LEU A 174 0.41 7.87 4.48
C LEU A 174 0.27 6.67 5.42
N MET A 175 0.47 5.45 4.92
CA MET A 175 0.45 4.23 5.73
C MET A 175 1.55 4.25 6.79
N GLN A 176 2.77 4.66 6.43
CA GLN A 176 3.88 4.79 7.37
C GLN A 176 3.53 5.76 8.51
N GLN A 177 3.05 6.95 8.16
CA GLN A 177 2.69 7.96 9.15
C GLN A 177 1.56 7.48 10.06
N TRP A 178 0.55 6.83 9.49
CA TRP A 178 -0.54 6.25 10.25
C TRP A 178 -0.06 5.13 11.19
N LEU A 179 0.81 4.23 10.72
CA LEU A 179 1.39 3.16 11.56
C LEU A 179 2.18 3.75 12.73
N VAL A 180 3.00 4.77 12.48
CA VAL A 180 3.74 5.49 13.53
C VAL A 180 2.81 6.00 14.61
N GLU A 181 1.67 6.59 14.24
CA GLU A 181 0.67 7.05 15.20
C GLU A 181 0.11 5.89 16.03
N MET A 182 -0.27 4.79 15.36
CA MET A 182 -0.87 3.61 16.01
C MET A 182 0.05 2.95 17.03
N THR A 183 1.38 3.06 16.87
CA THR A 183 2.36 2.51 17.83
C THR A 183 2.24 3.07 19.25
N SER A 184 1.51 4.18 19.44
CA SER A 184 1.23 4.80 20.75
C SER A 184 0.22 4.01 21.60
N GLY A 185 -0.04 2.74 21.28
CA GLY A 185 -0.96 1.87 22.00
C GLY A 185 -2.40 1.99 21.54
N LEU A 186 -2.63 2.27 20.26
CA LEU A 186 -3.95 2.50 19.68
C LEU A 186 -4.42 1.29 18.88
N ARG A 187 -5.73 1.23 18.63
CA ARG A 187 -6.34 0.30 17.68
C ARG A 187 -6.79 1.06 16.44
N GLY A 188 -6.37 0.58 15.28
CA GLY A 188 -6.76 1.08 13.98
C GLY A 188 -7.72 0.13 13.29
N ILE A 189 -8.86 0.64 12.81
CA ILE A 189 -9.81 -0.09 11.97
C ILE A 189 -9.78 0.52 10.57
N MET A 190 -9.49 -0.32 9.58
CA MET A 190 -9.48 0.01 8.17
C MET A 190 -10.45 -0.91 7.41
N ILE A 191 -11.15 -0.35 6.43
CA ILE A 191 -12.11 -1.12 5.62
C ILE A 191 -11.81 -0.86 4.15
N THR A 192 -11.61 -1.93 3.40
CA THR A 192 -11.27 -1.82 1.99
C THR A 192 -11.79 -3.02 1.19
N ALA A 193 -12.20 -2.74 -0.05
CA ALA A 193 -12.43 -3.75 -1.08
C ALA A 193 -11.15 -4.02 -1.88
N ASP A 194 -10.18 -3.08 -1.89
CA ASP A 194 -8.96 -3.12 -2.69
C ASP A 194 -8.11 -4.37 -2.36
N PRO A 195 -7.95 -5.31 -3.31
CA PRO A 195 -7.12 -6.49 -3.16
C PRO A 195 -5.64 -6.16 -2.82
N GLN A 196 -5.11 -5.03 -3.30
CA GLN A 196 -3.73 -4.63 -3.06
C GLN A 196 -3.52 -4.21 -1.60
N LEU A 197 -4.43 -3.39 -1.05
CA LEU A 197 -4.42 -3.03 0.36
C LEU A 197 -4.70 -4.25 1.26
N LYS A 198 -5.58 -5.17 0.86
CA LYS A 198 -5.80 -6.43 1.58
C LYS A 198 -4.51 -7.24 1.73
N GLY A 199 -3.73 -7.39 0.66
CA GLY A 199 -2.43 -8.07 0.70
C GLY A 199 -1.42 -7.38 1.60
N LEU A 200 -1.35 -6.05 1.53
CA LEU A 200 -0.48 -5.25 2.40
C LEU A 200 -0.85 -5.42 3.88
N PHE A 201 -2.13 -5.29 4.23
CA PHE A 201 -2.61 -5.42 5.60
C PHE A 201 -2.24 -6.77 6.22
N GLN A 202 -2.34 -7.86 5.46
CA GLN A 202 -1.87 -9.17 5.91
C GLN A 202 -0.38 -9.16 6.23
N SER A 203 0.45 -8.58 5.35
CA SER A 203 1.90 -8.50 5.56
C SER A 203 2.32 -7.61 6.74
N LEU A 204 1.46 -6.63 7.07
CA LEU A 204 1.65 -5.71 8.20
C LEU A 204 1.02 -6.23 9.51
N GLY A 205 0.53 -7.46 9.54
CA GLY A 205 -0.01 -8.09 10.76
C GLY A 205 -1.42 -7.63 11.15
N PHE A 206 -2.18 -7.01 10.24
CA PHE A 206 -3.59 -6.73 10.49
C PHE A 206 -4.41 -8.03 10.55
N GLN A 207 -5.38 -8.06 11.44
CA GLN A 207 -6.33 -9.16 11.57
C GLN A 207 -7.59 -8.88 10.76
N ARG A 208 -8.04 -9.88 10.00
CA ARG A 208 -9.32 -9.84 9.30
C ARG A 208 -10.43 -10.17 10.30
N MET A 209 -11.32 -9.20 10.56
CA MET A 209 -12.37 -9.33 11.58
C MET A 209 -13.77 -9.55 11.02
N GLY A 210 -13.99 -9.27 9.74
CA GLY A 210 -15.30 -9.45 9.10
C GLY A 210 -15.37 -8.92 7.68
N HIS A 211 -16.53 -9.03 7.06
CA HIS A 211 -16.81 -8.49 5.72
C HIS A 211 -18.21 -7.88 5.66
N ILE A 212 -18.37 -6.86 4.80
CA ILE A 212 -19.64 -6.22 4.46
C ILE A 212 -19.88 -6.52 2.98
N LYS A 213 -21.05 -7.06 2.65
CA LYS A 213 -21.49 -7.23 1.26
C LYS A 213 -22.18 -5.96 0.81
N LEU A 214 -21.66 -5.33 -0.24
CA LEU A 214 -22.20 -4.08 -0.77
C LEU A 214 -23.46 -4.29 -1.62
N ASN A 215 -23.70 -5.49 -2.18
CA ASN A 215 -24.93 -5.88 -2.91
C ASN A 215 -25.09 -7.43 -2.95
N ASP A 216 -26.32 -7.91 -3.21
CA ASP A 216 -26.67 -9.35 -3.35
C ASP A 216 -26.16 -10.02 -4.66
N THR A 217 -25.27 -9.36 -5.41
CA THR A 217 -24.74 -9.88 -6.69
C THR A 217 -23.22 -9.92 -6.65
N GLU A 218 -22.72 -11.16 -6.77
CA GLU A 218 -21.33 -11.64 -6.97
C GLU A 218 -20.23 -11.17 -6.00
N ALA A 219 -19.31 -12.11 -5.70
CA ALA A 219 -18.33 -12.06 -4.62
C ALA A 219 -17.19 -11.02 -4.80
N GLU A 220 -17.20 -10.21 -5.86
CA GLU A 220 -16.08 -9.33 -6.21
C GLU A 220 -16.07 -8.01 -5.43
N ASN A 221 -17.20 -7.57 -4.87
CA ASN A 221 -17.31 -6.30 -4.14
C ASN A 221 -17.54 -6.48 -2.63
N GLU A 222 -16.76 -7.37 -1.99
CA GLU A 222 -16.76 -7.53 -0.54
C GLU A 222 -15.76 -6.58 0.15
N LEU A 223 -16.29 -5.64 0.92
CA LEU A 223 -15.50 -4.82 1.85
C LEU A 223 -15.05 -5.69 3.01
N THR A 224 -13.77 -5.66 3.34
CA THR A 224 -13.22 -6.42 4.47
C THR A 224 -12.76 -5.47 5.57
N ARG A 225 -13.14 -5.78 6.83
CA ARG A 225 -12.66 -5.08 8.02
C ARG A 225 -11.32 -5.66 8.46
N TRP A 226 -10.33 -4.79 8.53
CA TRP A 226 -8.98 -5.06 8.97
C TRP A 226 -8.67 -4.28 10.22
N GLU A 227 -8.00 -4.93 11.16
CA GLU A 227 -7.66 -4.33 12.44
C GLU A 227 -6.20 -4.51 12.78
N LEU A 228 -5.60 -3.43 13.26
CA LEU A 228 -4.29 -3.46 13.89
C LEU A 228 -4.44 -2.93 15.31
N ASP A 229 -4.08 -3.74 16.30
CA ASP A 229 -4.31 -3.43 17.72
C ASP A 229 -3.00 -3.42 18.51
N PHE A 230 -2.52 -2.23 18.85
CA PHE A 230 -1.32 -2.03 19.67
C PHE A 230 -1.63 -1.87 21.17
N ARG A 231 -2.89 -1.91 21.61
CA ARG A 231 -3.25 -1.72 23.03
C ARG A 231 -2.62 -2.78 23.94
N HIS A 232 -2.39 -3.97 23.39
CA HIS A 232 -1.82 -5.11 24.09
C HIS A 232 -0.54 -5.67 23.43
N GLN A 233 -0.07 -5.04 22.36
CA GLN A 233 1.12 -5.45 21.62
C GLN A 233 2.20 -4.37 21.66
N THR A 234 3.41 -4.73 22.11
CA THR A 234 4.55 -3.82 22.03
C THR A 234 5.04 -3.73 20.59
N PHE A 235 5.36 -2.52 20.13
CA PHE A 235 5.90 -2.26 18.79
C PHE A 235 7.05 -3.22 18.39
N ASP A 236 8.00 -3.50 19.29
CA ASP A 236 9.09 -4.45 19.02
C ASP A 236 8.63 -5.88 18.70
N LYS A 237 7.52 -6.33 19.30
CA LYS A 237 6.94 -7.66 19.03
C LYS A 237 6.26 -7.68 17.68
N TRP A 238 5.53 -6.62 17.33
CA TRP A 238 4.88 -6.48 16.04
C TRP A 238 5.92 -6.45 14.91
N VAL A 239 6.98 -5.66 15.06
CA VAL A 239 8.12 -5.60 14.12
C VAL A 239 8.78 -6.97 13.95
N LYS A 240 9.07 -7.68 15.04
CA LYS A 240 9.63 -9.04 14.98
C LYS A 240 8.70 -10.00 14.26
N GLU A 241 7.39 -9.85 14.45
CA GLU A 241 6.40 -10.68 13.80
C GLU A 241 6.32 -10.38 12.29
N ILE A 242 6.38 -9.10 11.89
CA ILE A 242 6.50 -8.73 10.47
C ILE A 242 7.76 -9.33 9.87
N ILE A 243 8.93 -9.12 10.46
CA ILE A 243 10.20 -9.70 9.96
C ILE A 243 10.12 -11.23 9.91
N ARG A 244 9.46 -11.86 10.88
CA ARG A 244 9.25 -13.31 10.89
C ARG A 244 8.30 -13.75 9.79
N GLN A 245 7.35 -12.93 9.36
CA GLN A 245 6.40 -13.25 8.29
C GLN A 245 6.94 -12.91 6.89
N THR A 246 7.77 -11.86 6.79
CA THR A 246 8.25 -11.32 5.51
C THR A 246 9.73 -11.60 5.23
N GLY A 247 10.52 -11.97 6.25
CA GLY A 247 11.93 -12.30 6.11
C GLY A 247 12.21 -13.70 5.51
N PRO A 248 13.49 -14.03 5.23
CA PRO A 248 13.89 -15.28 4.57
C PRO A 248 13.38 -16.56 5.25
N ALA A 249 13.19 -16.51 6.57
CA ALA A 249 12.69 -17.62 7.40
C ALA A 249 11.15 -17.63 7.57
N GLY A 250 10.45 -16.60 7.11
CA GLY A 250 8.98 -16.45 7.12
C GLY A 250 8.27 -16.94 5.87
N LEU A 251 9.00 -16.97 4.76
CA LEU A 251 8.59 -17.58 3.51
C LEU A 251 8.04 -19.03 3.63
N PRO A 252 8.41 -19.89 4.60
CA PRO A 252 7.85 -21.24 4.67
C PRO A 252 6.43 -21.33 5.28
N ALA A 253 5.90 -20.28 5.93
CA ALA A 253 4.65 -20.39 6.71
C ALA A 253 3.39 -19.88 5.98
N LEU A 254 3.53 -18.98 5.00
CA LEU A 254 2.44 -18.63 4.05
C LEU A 254 2.41 -19.56 2.83
N ILE A 255 3.46 -20.38 2.66
CA ILE A 255 3.61 -21.33 1.56
C ILE A 255 3.55 -22.75 2.13
N SER A 256 2.40 -23.12 2.70
CA SER A 256 2.11 -24.53 3.00
C SER A 256 0.83 -24.94 2.31
N ARG A 257 0.93 -25.01 0.98
CA ARG A 257 0.31 -25.98 0.06
C ARG A 257 0.58 -25.50 -1.36
N ASN A 258 1.76 -25.83 -1.88
CA ASN A 258 1.99 -26.29 -3.24
C ASN A 258 3.51 -26.43 -3.43
N GLU A 259 3.88 -27.42 -4.23
CA GLU A 259 5.25 -27.85 -4.55
C GLU A 259 6.20 -26.69 -4.89
N PRO A 260 7.54 -26.87 -4.78
CA PRO A 260 8.50 -25.81 -5.07
C PRO A 260 8.42 -25.39 -6.55
N ARG A 261 7.62 -24.34 -6.82
CA ARG A 261 7.57 -23.68 -8.12
C ARG A 261 8.80 -22.79 -8.28
N ALA A 262 9.42 -22.81 -9.46
CA ALA A 262 10.56 -21.96 -9.76
C ALA A 262 10.12 -20.48 -9.73
N LYS A 263 10.76 -19.67 -8.88
CA LYS A 263 10.49 -18.23 -8.78
C LYS A 263 11.40 -17.46 -9.74
N VAL A 264 10.84 -16.53 -10.50
CA VAL A 264 11.60 -15.56 -11.31
C VAL A 264 11.84 -14.32 -10.44
N ASP A 265 13.08 -14.07 -10.03
CA ASP A 265 13.49 -12.84 -9.36
C ASP A 265 13.87 -11.74 -10.37
N GLY A 266 14.16 -10.51 -9.91
CA GLY A 266 14.51 -9.40 -10.81
C GLY A 266 15.78 -9.62 -11.64
N SER A 267 16.72 -10.44 -11.15
CA SER A 267 17.93 -10.81 -11.92
C SER A 267 17.58 -11.76 -13.07
N ALA A 268 16.77 -12.78 -12.80
CA ALA A 268 16.28 -13.71 -13.81
C ALA A 268 15.36 -12.99 -14.83
N ALA A 269 14.49 -12.09 -14.36
CA ALA A 269 13.67 -11.25 -15.22
C ALA A 269 14.54 -10.40 -16.15
N LYS A 270 15.60 -9.77 -15.62
CA LYS A 270 16.55 -9.00 -16.43
C LYS A 270 17.19 -9.85 -17.52
N GLN A 271 17.64 -11.07 -17.20
CA GLN A 271 18.24 -11.99 -18.18
C GLN A 271 17.24 -12.36 -19.28
N ILE A 272 15.99 -12.68 -18.91
CA ILE A 272 14.90 -12.95 -19.87
C ILE A 272 14.68 -11.74 -20.80
N MET A 273 14.66 -10.52 -20.24
CA MET A 273 14.43 -9.29 -20.98
C MET A 273 15.60 -8.92 -21.91
N GLU A 274 16.84 -9.16 -21.48
CA GLU A 274 18.05 -8.95 -22.29
C GLU A 274 18.06 -9.92 -23.49
N LEU A 275 17.69 -11.17 -23.25
CA LEU A 275 17.65 -12.24 -24.24
C LEU A 275 16.35 -12.33 -25.02
N LEU A 276 15.40 -11.40 -24.84
CA LEU A 276 14.03 -11.49 -25.37
C LEU A 276 13.94 -11.85 -26.87
N PHE A 277 14.92 -11.43 -27.68
CA PHE A 277 14.98 -11.70 -29.11
C PHE A 277 15.89 -12.88 -29.51
N SER A 278 16.65 -13.45 -28.57
CA SER A 278 17.50 -14.63 -28.72
C SER A 278 16.80 -15.89 -28.15
N GLY A 279 15.85 -16.45 -28.91
CA GLY A 279 14.91 -17.46 -28.40
C GLY A 279 15.59 -18.72 -27.88
N ASP A 280 16.63 -19.17 -28.58
CA ASP A 280 17.42 -20.34 -28.22
C ASP A 280 18.24 -20.10 -26.93
N GLU A 281 18.61 -18.85 -26.64
CA GLU A 281 19.37 -18.47 -25.43
C GLU A 281 18.46 -18.30 -24.21
N ILE A 282 17.21 -17.85 -24.39
CA ILE A 282 16.20 -17.79 -23.31
C ILE A 282 15.93 -19.19 -22.76
N GLU A 283 15.83 -20.19 -23.64
CA GLU A 283 15.55 -21.58 -23.24
C GLU A 283 16.69 -22.21 -22.43
N GLN A 284 17.91 -21.66 -22.53
CA GLN A 284 19.04 -22.09 -21.72
C GLN A 284 19.07 -21.46 -20.32
N LEU A 285 18.16 -20.53 -20.00
CA LEU A 285 18.11 -19.92 -18.69
C LEU A 285 17.64 -20.95 -17.65
N PRO A 286 18.31 -21.08 -16.49
CA PRO A 286 17.97 -22.06 -15.46
C PRO A 286 16.49 -22.01 -15.03
N VAL A 287 15.91 -20.81 -14.94
CA VAL A 287 14.50 -20.62 -14.56
C VAL A 287 13.53 -21.14 -15.61
N VAL A 288 13.87 -21.01 -16.90
CA VAL A 288 13.05 -21.48 -18.03
C VAL A 288 13.15 -22.99 -18.16
N GLN A 289 14.36 -23.55 -17.98
CA GLN A 289 14.59 -25.00 -17.96
C GLN A 289 13.86 -25.69 -16.81
N THR A 290 13.86 -25.06 -15.63
CA THR A 290 13.18 -25.61 -14.44
C THR A 290 11.66 -25.68 -14.63
N LEU A 291 11.08 -24.74 -15.40
CA LEU A 291 9.66 -24.69 -15.73
C LEU A 291 9.30 -25.52 -16.99
N GLY A 292 10.29 -26.09 -17.68
CA GLY A 292 10.07 -26.89 -18.89
C GLY A 292 9.44 -26.13 -20.06
N LEU A 293 9.56 -24.80 -20.08
CA LEU A 293 8.92 -23.94 -21.09
C LEU A 293 9.83 -23.72 -22.30
N ARG A 294 9.23 -23.52 -23.47
CA ARG A 294 9.99 -23.13 -24.67
C ARG A 294 10.33 -21.64 -24.62
N GLY A 295 11.50 -21.27 -25.14
CA GLY A 295 11.91 -19.86 -25.23
C GLY A 295 10.91 -18.97 -25.99
N SER A 296 10.17 -19.54 -26.95
CA SER A 296 9.10 -18.85 -27.69
C SER A 296 7.91 -18.47 -26.81
N ASP A 297 7.54 -19.31 -25.85
CA ASP A 297 6.34 -19.11 -25.02
C ASP A 297 6.62 -18.03 -23.98
N VAL A 298 7.81 -18.06 -23.37
CA VAL A 298 8.32 -17.01 -22.48
C VAL A 298 8.38 -15.67 -23.22
N ARG A 299 8.91 -15.66 -24.45
CA ARG A 299 8.97 -14.45 -25.29
C ARG A 299 7.58 -13.88 -25.54
N ASN A 300 6.63 -14.71 -26.00
CA ASN A 300 5.27 -14.26 -26.30
C ASN A 300 4.59 -13.70 -25.04
N CYS A 301 4.79 -14.36 -23.91
CA CYS A 301 4.28 -13.92 -22.61
C CYS A 301 4.80 -12.53 -22.25
N VAL A 302 6.13 -12.32 -22.29
CA VAL A 302 6.77 -11.02 -22.04
C VAL A 302 6.28 -9.95 -23.03
N GLN A 303 6.22 -10.27 -24.32
CA GLN A 303 5.78 -9.31 -25.35
C GLN A 303 4.34 -8.89 -25.16
N ASN A 304 3.44 -9.82 -24.81
CA ASN A 304 2.05 -9.51 -24.51
C ASN A 304 1.96 -8.59 -23.28
N MET A 305 2.73 -8.87 -22.22
CA MET A 305 2.74 -8.02 -21.01
C MET A 305 3.26 -6.61 -21.28
N LEU A 306 4.23 -6.45 -22.18
CA LEU A 306 4.81 -5.13 -22.50
C LEU A 306 4.01 -4.34 -23.55
N THR A 307 3.14 -5.00 -24.32
CA THR A 307 2.33 -4.37 -25.38
C THR A 307 0.84 -4.29 -25.05
N ALA A 308 0.38 -4.95 -23.97
CA ALA A 308 -0.99 -4.83 -23.47
C ALA A 308 -1.33 -3.38 -23.09
N ASN A 309 -2.59 -2.99 -23.32
CA ASN A 309 -3.11 -1.67 -22.95
C ASN A 309 -3.12 -1.43 -21.43
N GLU A 310 -3.22 -2.50 -20.66
CA GLU A 310 -3.14 -2.48 -19.20
C GLU A 310 -1.93 -3.29 -18.73
N ALA A 311 -1.20 -2.71 -17.78
CA ALA A 311 -0.02 -3.36 -17.22
C ALA A 311 -0.48 -4.39 -16.18
N PRO A 312 0.00 -5.65 -16.27
CA PRO A 312 -0.36 -6.69 -15.31
C PRO A 312 0.31 -6.44 -13.96
N TYR A 313 -0.46 -6.38 -12.88
CA TYR A 313 0.08 -6.15 -11.53
C TYR A 313 1.09 -7.24 -11.09
N PRO A 314 2.22 -6.90 -10.43
CA PRO A 314 2.62 -5.59 -9.91
C PRO A 314 3.29 -4.63 -10.90
N LEU A 315 3.35 -4.95 -12.19
CA LEU A 315 3.90 -4.03 -13.19
C LEU A 315 3.00 -2.80 -13.32
N THR A 316 3.55 -1.60 -13.05
CA THR A 316 2.82 -0.35 -13.27
C THR A 316 2.88 0.06 -14.75
N ARG A 317 2.05 1.04 -15.15
CA ARG A 317 2.14 1.63 -16.52
C ARG A 317 3.50 2.29 -16.76
N LEU A 318 4.10 2.86 -15.71
CA LEU A 318 5.43 3.44 -15.76
C LEU A 318 6.47 2.34 -15.96
N ASP A 319 6.42 1.26 -15.17
CA ASP A 319 7.31 0.10 -15.31
C ASP A 319 7.24 -0.51 -16.70
N GLN A 320 6.01 -0.78 -17.18
CA GLN A 320 5.76 -1.30 -18.51
C GLN A 320 6.35 -0.38 -19.60
N SER A 321 6.19 0.94 -19.43
CA SER A 321 6.73 1.94 -20.37
C SER A 321 8.25 1.98 -20.36
N ILE A 322 8.87 1.95 -19.18
CA ILE A 322 10.33 1.92 -19.01
C ILE A 322 10.90 0.65 -19.63
N LEU A 323 10.35 -0.53 -19.28
CA LEU A 323 10.82 -1.81 -19.82
C LEU A 323 10.62 -1.91 -21.33
N ARG A 324 9.49 -1.43 -21.86
CA ARG A 324 9.26 -1.36 -23.31
C ARG A 324 10.28 -0.46 -24.00
N ALA A 325 10.55 0.72 -23.45
CA ALA A 325 11.54 1.64 -24.01
C ALA A 325 12.96 1.05 -23.99
N VAL A 326 13.35 0.45 -22.86
CA VAL A 326 14.68 -0.15 -22.67
C VAL A 326 14.88 -1.39 -23.54
N TYR A 327 13.92 -2.32 -23.56
CA TYR A 327 14.13 -3.66 -24.10
C TYR A 327 13.47 -3.94 -25.44
N LEU A 328 12.35 -3.29 -25.79
CA LEU A 328 11.68 -3.48 -27.08
C LEU A 328 12.09 -2.43 -28.12
N GLN A 329 12.18 -1.15 -27.74
CA GLN A 329 12.50 -0.09 -28.69
C GLN A 329 14.01 0.00 -28.95
N ARG A 330 14.87 -0.21 -27.93
CA ARG A 330 16.34 -0.26 -27.99
C ARG A 330 17.02 0.86 -28.80
N ASN A 331 16.35 2.00 -28.97
CA ASN A 331 16.76 3.08 -29.87
C ASN A 331 17.43 4.25 -29.15
N ARG A 332 17.47 4.23 -27.82
CA ARG A 332 17.97 5.31 -26.96
C ARG A 332 18.85 4.76 -25.85
N ASN A 333 19.86 5.54 -25.45
CA ASN A 333 20.69 5.18 -24.31
C ASN A 333 20.02 5.57 -22.97
N LYS A 334 20.50 5.04 -21.85
CA LYS A 334 19.89 5.26 -20.52
C LYS A 334 19.76 6.73 -20.11
N ASN A 335 20.62 7.60 -20.63
CA ASN A 335 20.59 9.02 -20.29
C ASN A 335 19.47 9.72 -21.06
N GLN A 336 19.34 9.41 -22.35
CA GLN A 336 18.25 9.89 -23.19
C GLN A 336 16.90 9.39 -22.67
N LEU A 337 16.84 8.12 -22.24
CA LEU A 337 15.63 7.58 -21.62
C LEU A 337 15.29 8.30 -20.31
N ALA A 338 16.27 8.57 -19.44
CA ALA A 338 16.02 9.35 -18.23
C ALA A 338 15.43 10.74 -18.55
N ASP A 339 15.97 11.42 -19.58
CA ASP A 339 15.46 12.71 -20.04
C ASP A 339 14.03 12.60 -20.61
N ASP A 340 13.72 11.54 -21.37
CA ASP A 340 12.39 11.29 -21.96
C ASP A 340 11.31 11.03 -20.91
N PHE A 341 11.68 10.39 -19.81
CA PHE A 341 10.81 10.17 -18.67
C PHE A 341 10.80 11.36 -17.68
N HIS A 342 11.49 12.47 -18.01
CA HIS A 342 11.62 13.65 -17.16
C HIS A 342 12.20 13.34 -15.77
N MET A 343 13.14 12.40 -15.70
CA MET A 343 13.74 11.91 -14.47
C MET A 343 15.24 12.19 -14.43
N SER A 344 15.79 12.34 -13.22
CA SER A 344 17.24 12.24 -13.04
C SER A 344 17.72 10.83 -13.41
N ARG A 345 18.99 10.69 -13.82
CA ARG A 345 19.58 9.36 -14.12
C ARG A 345 19.45 8.38 -12.96
N THR A 346 19.63 8.86 -11.73
CA THR A 346 19.55 8.04 -10.51
C THR A 346 18.12 7.57 -10.27
N THR A 347 17.13 8.46 -10.48
CA THR A 347 15.70 8.14 -10.38
C THR A 347 15.30 7.12 -11.45
N PHE A 348 15.69 7.35 -12.71
CA PHE A 348 15.41 6.42 -13.81
C PHE A 348 16.02 5.03 -13.57
N TYR A 349 17.25 4.97 -13.05
CA TYR A 349 17.90 3.71 -12.71
C TYR A 349 17.15 2.93 -11.62
N ARG A 350 16.66 3.62 -10.58
CA ARG A 350 15.84 3.00 -9.54
C ARG A 350 14.54 2.43 -10.08
N HIS A 351 13.77 3.22 -10.84
CA HIS A 351 12.54 2.71 -11.46
C HIS A 351 12.82 1.56 -12.43
N SER A 352 13.95 1.57 -13.14
CA SER A 352 14.32 0.44 -14.00
C SER A 352 14.58 -0.84 -13.22
N LEU A 353 15.19 -0.77 -12.04
CA LEU A 353 15.41 -1.93 -11.17
C LEU A 353 14.09 -2.44 -10.57
N GLN A 354 13.26 -1.53 -10.08
CA GLN A 354 11.93 -1.85 -9.54
C GLN A 354 11.02 -2.49 -10.59
N ALA A 355 11.01 -1.95 -11.82
CA ALA A 355 10.28 -2.52 -12.94
C ALA A 355 10.71 -3.96 -13.25
N LEU A 356 12.01 -4.29 -13.12
CA LEU A 356 12.52 -5.65 -13.31
C LEU A 356 12.07 -6.61 -12.19
N GLU A 357 12.04 -6.15 -10.93
CA GLU A 357 11.49 -6.93 -9.82
C GLU A 357 9.98 -7.21 -10.01
N HIS A 358 9.21 -6.18 -10.37
CA HIS A 358 7.79 -6.32 -10.70
C HIS A 358 7.57 -7.28 -11.87
N MET A 359 8.38 -7.17 -12.93
CA MET A 359 8.34 -8.08 -14.08
C MET A 359 8.62 -9.53 -13.65
N GLY A 360 9.58 -9.78 -12.76
CA GLY A 360 9.85 -11.12 -12.22
C GLY A 360 8.62 -11.72 -11.51
N HIS A 361 7.88 -10.91 -10.76
CA HIS A 361 6.65 -11.36 -10.12
C HIS A 361 5.54 -11.72 -11.12
N VAL A 362 5.29 -10.84 -12.09
CA VAL A 362 4.29 -11.11 -13.12
C VAL A 362 4.66 -12.35 -13.93
N LEU A 363 5.94 -12.52 -14.28
CA LEU A 363 6.42 -13.70 -15.00
C LEU A 363 6.26 -14.97 -14.16
N THR A 364 6.59 -14.93 -12.87
CA THR A 364 6.38 -16.09 -11.99
C THR A 364 4.92 -16.52 -11.99
N GLN A 365 3.98 -15.57 -11.92
CA GLN A 365 2.53 -15.86 -11.92
C GLN A 365 2.04 -16.39 -13.27
N ALA A 366 2.42 -15.73 -14.37
CA ALA A 366 1.96 -16.10 -15.70
C ALA A 366 2.52 -17.43 -16.17
N LEU A 367 3.81 -17.69 -15.91
CA LEU A 367 4.47 -18.93 -16.31
C LEU A 367 4.00 -20.12 -15.45
N SER A 368 3.67 -19.90 -14.17
CA SER A 368 3.04 -20.92 -13.32
C SER A 368 1.62 -21.32 -13.79
N GLY A 369 0.96 -20.49 -14.59
CA GLY A 369 -0.35 -20.77 -15.18
C GLY A 369 -0.28 -21.55 -16.50
N MET A 370 0.90 -21.71 -17.09
CA MET A 370 1.11 -22.40 -18.37
C MET A 370 1.47 -23.89 -18.20
N GLU A 371 1.64 -24.38 -16.97
CA GLU A 371 1.90 -25.80 -16.63
C GLU A 371 0.66 -26.73 -16.73
N SER A 372 -0.45 -26.29 -17.35
CA SER A 372 -1.71 -27.05 -17.44
C SER A 372 -1.86 -27.85 -18.72
#